data_AF-A0A2V4C7X2-F1
#
_entry.id   AF-A0A2V4C7X2-F1
#
_cell.length_a   1.000
_cell.length_b   1.000
_cell.length_c   1.000
_cell.angle_alpha   90.00
_cell.angle_beta   90.00
_cell.angle_gamma   90.00
#
_symmetry.space_group_name_H-M   'P 1'
#
loop_
_entity.id
_entity.type
_entity.pdbx_description
1 polymer ?
#
loop_
_entity_poly.entity_id
_entity_poly.type
_entity_poly.pdbx_seq_one_letter_code
_entity_poly.pdbx_strand_id
1 'polypeptide(L)'
;MRKITRILILSLFCVCNYACKKQQNNIKKDTDEKVNKENRDHHSLSRNDSDSSFFTYKKWDLVNKKEGEYKSSNELIQLKKELDEKNNIGGIKFYLNNKEVDFIISDAYVFTPYLFVDKDKCIILIKEEDEGGIYGYFLYYFDGNKPVTKEYLDIAPINDVEINKFIQFKNSNNSIKISLLTEKYYNTDLEKNENSNSYNFIVDFNKKGAFSNGVIAKNSFNKIQLSENQSTQWRGKYSCNFLRMKEESADPRAYAMIYINIEENAATFQLESYLEDLNKGLFILSCSSTEIILVEKNNKNSKFIITKNNKNFKLKSDLLDKTIGEISTYELVKK
;
A
#
# COMPACT_ATOMS: atom_id res chain seq x y z
N MET A 1 -19.68 66.73 0.72
CA MET A 1 -20.48 66.02 1.75
C MET A 1 -19.54 65.59 2.88
N ARG A 2 -19.95 65.67 4.16
CA ARG A 2 -19.08 65.36 5.33
C ARG A 2 -19.89 64.74 6.48
N LYS A 3 -19.29 63.72 7.11
CA LYS A 3 -19.40 63.25 8.52
C LYS A 3 -20.78 63.15 9.23
N ILE A 4 -21.15 61.90 9.54
CA ILE A 4 -21.38 61.33 10.89
C ILE A 4 -22.13 62.17 11.96
N THR A 5 -23.25 61.61 12.47
CA THR A 5 -23.67 61.76 13.88
C THR A 5 -24.42 60.52 14.40
N ARG A 6 -24.35 60.25 15.71
CA ARG A 6 -25.22 59.35 16.51
C ARG A 6 -25.84 60.18 17.65
N ILE A 7 -27.08 59.90 18.05
CA ILE A 7 -27.80 60.18 19.34
C ILE A 7 -29.28 59.79 19.06
N LEU A 8 -30.07 59.03 19.84
CA LEU A 8 -30.15 58.59 21.26
C LEU A 8 -31.10 59.44 22.15
N ILE A 9 -32.38 59.04 22.18
CA ILE A 9 -33.47 59.29 23.16
C ILE A 9 -34.54 58.20 22.85
N LEU A 10 -35.16 57.37 23.72
CA LEU A 10 -35.22 57.15 25.18
C LEU A 10 -36.48 57.69 25.90
N SER A 11 -37.04 56.90 26.85
CA SER A 11 -38.23 57.17 27.70
C SER A 11 -39.62 57.00 27.01
N LEU A 12 -40.73 56.57 27.66
CA LEU A 12 -40.90 55.88 28.96
C LEU A 12 -42.27 55.14 29.07
N PHE A 13 -42.40 54.29 30.10
CA PHE A 13 -43.60 53.66 30.71
C PHE A 13 -44.98 53.66 30.03
N CYS A 14 -45.59 52.46 30.03
CA CYS A 14 -46.78 52.23 30.87
C CYS A 14 -46.72 50.85 31.55
N VAL A 15 -47.23 50.77 32.78
CA VAL A 15 -47.33 49.55 33.59
C VAL A 15 -48.79 49.26 33.86
N CYS A 16 -49.21 47.99 33.76
CA CYS A 16 -50.37 47.46 34.47
C CYS A 16 -50.07 46.05 35.00
N ASN A 17 -50.69 45.72 36.13
CA ASN A 17 -50.41 44.53 36.94
C ASN A 17 -51.59 43.53 36.93
N TYR A 18 -51.46 42.47 37.72
CA TYR A 18 -52.44 41.43 38.03
C TYR A 18 -52.66 40.40 36.89
N ALA A 19 -52.23 39.14 36.98
CA ALA A 19 -52.15 38.16 38.07
C ALA A 19 -53.50 37.55 38.49
N CYS A 20 -53.63 36.24 38.29
CA CYS A 20 -54.65 35.39 38.91
C CYS A 20 -53.99 34.10 39.44
N LYS A 21 -54.63 33.43 40.42
CA LYS A 21 -54.01 32.43 41.30
C LYS A 21 -54.18 30.98 40.84
N LYS A 22 -53.23 30.12 41.23
CA LYS A 22 -53.44 28.67 41.43
C LYS A 22 -54.32 28.43 42.68
N GLN A 23 -55.17 27.40 42.64
CA GLN A 23 -55.53 26.46 43.75
C GLN A 23 -56.48 25.39 43.17
N GLN A 24 -56.61 24.14 43.65
CA GLN A 24 -55.68 23.24 44.38
C GLN A 24 -56.32 21.82 44.44
N ASN A 25 -55.54 20.78 44.82
CA ASN A 25 -56.02 19.44 45.28
C ASN A 25 -56.67 18.54 44.19
N ASN A 26 -56.73 17.19 44.23
CA ASN A 26 -56.22 16.12 45.12
C ASN A 26 -56.35 14.75 44.36
N ILE A 27 -55.73 13.60 44.67
CA ILE A 27 -54.62 13.21 45.58
C ILE A 27 -54.08 11.79 45.21
N LYS A 28 -52.78 11.49 45.44
CA LYS A 28 -52.14 10.12 45.51
C LYS A 28 -52.10 9.25 44.23
N LYS A 29 -51.19 8.27 44.08
CA LYS A 29 -50.14 7.70 44.98
C LYS A 29 -48.93 7.16 44.14
N ASP A 30 -47.74 7.18 44.74
CA ASP A 30 -46.50 6.36 44.53
C ASP A 30 -46.01 5.97 43.10
N THR A 31 -44.71 5.89 42.78
CA THR A 31 -43.49 5.96 43.63
C THR A 31 -42.31 6.62 42.87
N ASP A 32 -41.42 7.21 43.65
CA ASP A 32 -39.99 7.60 43.50
C ASP A 32 -39.18 7.13 42.25
N GLU A 33 -38.13 7.84 41.79
CA GLU A 33 -37.33 8.89 42.47
C GLU A 33 -36.75 9.94 41.49
N LYS A 34 -36.35 11.10 42.02
CA LYS A 34 -35.49 12.12 41.39
C LYS A 34 -34.30 12.37 42.34
N VAL A 35 -33.21 13.03 41.97
CA VAL A 35 -33.05 14.50 42.13
C VAL A 35 -31.62 14.91 41.74
N ASN A 36 -31.50 16.02 41.00
CA ASN A 36 -30.53 17.14 41.01
C ASN A 36 -29.10 17.00 41.62
N LYS A 37 -28.14 17.91 41.39
CA LYS A 37 -27.80 18.91 40.34
C LYS A 37 -26.59 19.70 40.89
N GLU A 38 -25.61 20.04 40.04
CA GLU A 38 -24.57 21.08 40.26
C GLU A 38 -24.01 21.28 41.69
N ASN A 39 -22.73 20.95 41.88
CA ASN A 39 -21.72 22.01 41.85
C ASN A 39 -20.29 21.50 41.61
N ARG A 40 -19.38 22.48 41.46
CA ARG A 40 -17.96 22.28 41.15
C ARG A 40 -17.19 21.77 42.36
N ASP A 41 -16.10 21.06 42.10
CA ASP A 41 -14.86 21.38 42.80
C ASP A 41 -13.63 21.16 41.91
N HIS A 42 -12.54 21.87 42.21
CA HIS A 42 -11.28 21.72 41.47
C HIS A 42 -10.47 20.55 42.04
N HIS A 43 -10.15 19.55 41.22
CA HIS A 43 -8.94 18.76 41.43
C HIS A 43 -8.19 18.48 40.13
N SER A 44 -6.98 19.00 40.05
CA SER A 44 -6.06 18.77 38.94
C SER A 44 -5.41 17.39 39.06
N LEU A 45 -5.61 16.54 38.05
CA LEU A 45 -4.77 15.39 37.80
C LEU A 45 -4.16 15.51 36.40
N SER A 46 -2.86 15.80 36.38
CA SER A 46 -2.09 16.01 35.16
C SER A 46 -1.24 14.78 34.82
N ARG A 47 -1.51 14.15 33.66
CA ARG A 47 -0.53 14.03 32.56
C ARG A 47 -1.03 13.17 31.39
N ASN A 48 -0.70 13.64 30.19
CA ASN A 48 -0.36 12.88 28.98
C ASN A 48 -1.41 11.90 28.40
N ASP A 49 -2.31 12.40 27.54
CA ASP A 49 -2.92 11.57 26.47
C ASP A 49 -3.45 12.42 25.28
N SER A 50 -2.71 13.47 24.88
CA SER A 50 -3.31 14.65 24.22
C SER A 50 -2.71 15.09 22.86
N ASP A 51 -1.98 14.25 22.12
CA ASP A 51 -1.39 14.62 20.82
C ASP A 51 -1.67 13.62 19.68
N SER A 52 -2.71 12.78 19.82
CA SER A 52 -3.15 11.87 18.76
C SER A 52 -4.20 12.54 17.84
N SER A 53 -3.73 13.28 16.85
CA SER A 53 -4.55 13.90 15.79
C SER A 53 -4.98 12.91 14.70
N PHE A 54 -5.87 13.33 13.80
CA PHE A 54 -6.26 12.57 12.59
C PHE A 54 -5.91 13.37 11.35
N PHE A 55 -5.37 12.70 10.32
CA PHE A 55 -5.11 13.37 9.04
C PHE A 55 -6.43 13.63 8.32
N THR A 56 -6.61 14.88 7.87
CA THR A 56 -7.80 15.32 7.12
C THR A 56 -7.56 15.18 5.63
N TYR A 57 -8.44 14.45 4.93
CA TYR A 57 -8.41 14.35 3.47
C TYR A 57 -8.56 15.73 2.79
N LYS A 58 -7.76 15.96 1.76
CA LYS A 58 -7.82 17.14 0.89
C LYS A 58 -8.13 16.71 -0.55
N LYS A 59 -9.12 17.36 -1.15
CA LYS A 59 -9.35 17.31 -2.59
C LYS A 59 -8.31 18.18 -3.30
N TRP A 60 -7.98 17.82 -4.53
CA TRP A 60 -7.12 18.62 -5.40
C TRP A 60 -7.88 19.83 -5.94
N ASP A 61 -7.25 21.00 -5.91
CA ASP A 61 -7.76 22.25 -6.47
C ASP A 61 -7.68 22.23 -8.02
N LEU A 62 -6.70 21.51 -8.57
CA LEU A 62 -6.52 21.28 -10.01
C LEU A 62 -5.98 19.86 -10.27
N VAL A 63 -6.48 19.20 -11.31
CA VAL A 63 -6.00 17.89 -11.78
C VAL A 63 -5.79 17.93 -13.29
N ASN A 64 -4.56 17.69 -13.73
CA ASN A 64 -4.20 17.55 -15.14
C ASN A 64 -3.72 16.11 -15.41
N LYS A 65 -4.68 15.21 -15.67
CA LYS A 65 -4.42 13.78 -15.87
C LYS A 65 -3.44 13.48 -17.02
N LYS A 66 -3.35 14.35 -18.05
CA LYS A 66 -2.49 14.14 -19.22
C LYS A 66 -1.01 14.28 -18.87
N GLU A 67 -0.67 15.30 -18.09
CA GLU A 67 0.72 15.59 -17.68
C GLU A 67 1.06 14.97 -16.30
N GLY A 68 0.12 14.21 -15.71
CA GLY A 68 0.27 13.54 -14.42
C GLY A 68 0.24 14.46 -13.21
N GLU A 69 -0.28 15.69 -13.33
CA GLU A 69 -0.16 16.72 -12.29
C GLU A 69 -1.42 16.85 -11.43
N TYR A 70 -1.20 16.97 -10.13
CA TYR A 70 -2.24 17.13 -9.11
C TYR A 70 -1.82 18.24 -8.16
N LYS A 71 -2.63 19.30 -8.04
CA LYS A 71 -2.26 20.50 -7.29
C LYS A 71 -3.30 20.85 -6.24
N SER A 72 -2.79 21.13 -5.04
CA SER A 72 -3.46 21.73 -3.89
C SER A 72 -2.83 23.11 -3.64
N SER A 73 -3.38 23.86 -2.70
CA SER A 73 -2.97 25.23 -2.40
C SER A 73 -1.50 25.35 -1.97
N ASN A 74 -0.93 24.33 -1.31
CA ASN A 74 0.48 24.30 -0.89
C ASN A 74 1.30 23.15 -1.52
N GLU A 75 0.65 22.17 -2.15
CA GLU A 75 1.26 20.91 -2.60
C GLU A 75 1.07 20.70 -4.11
N LEU A 76 2.15 20.36 -4.81
CA LEU A 76 2.14 19.89 -6.20
C LEU A 76 2.70 18.48 -6.27
N ILE A 77 1.88 17.52 -6.68
CA ILE A 77 2.32 16.17 -7.07
C ILE A 77 2.43 16.12 -8.59
N GLN A 78 3.48 15.46 -9.10
CA GLN A 78 3.56 15.03 -10.49
C GLN A 78 3.88 13.54 -10.53
N LEU A 79 3.08 12.76 -11.26
CA LEU A 79 3.24 11.33 -11.50
C LEU A 79 3.57 11.11 -12.97
N LYS A 80 4.86 11.13 -13.31
CA LYS A 80 5.33 11.12 -14.71
C LYS A 80 5.72 9.70 -15.11
N LYS A 81 5.12 9.18 -16.18
CA LYS A 81 5.53 7.92 -16.81
C LYS A 81 6.94 8.10 -17.37
N GLU A 82 7.86 7.22 -16.98
CA GLU A 82 9.23 7.19 -17.49
C GLU A 82 9.64 5.74 -17.76
N LEU A 83 10.50 5.56 -18.76
CA LEU A 83 11.17 4.31 -19.08
C LEU A 83 12.65 4.49 -18.74
N ASP A 84 13.17 3.70 -17.81
CA ASP A 84 14.61 3.53 -17.64
C ASP A 84 15.12 2.70 -18.83
N GLU A 85 15.49 3.38 -19.92
CA GLU A 85 15.98 2.76 -21.16
C GLU A 85 17.18 1.83 -20.94
N LYS A 86 18.01 2.11 -19.92
CA LYS A 86 19.22 1.34 -19.62
C LYS A 86 18.89 -0.03 -19.03
N ASN A 87 17.86 -0.10 -18.18
CA ASN A 87 17.43 -1.34 -17.53
C ASN A 87 16.17 -1.94 -18.19
N ASN A 88 15.58 -1.25 -19.17
CA ASN A 88 14.28 -1.54 -19.78
C ASN A 88 13.12 -1.67 -18.75
N ILE A 89 13.08 -0.75 -17.78
CA ILE A 89 12.10 -0.75 -16.69
C ILE A 89 11.15 0.45 -16.85
N GLY A 90 9.89 0.18 -17.15
CA GLY A 90 8.82 1.18 -17.07
C GLY A 90 8.43 1.50 -15.63
N GLY A 91 8.03 2.74 -15.37
CA GLY A 91 7.51 3.13 -14.06
C GLY A 91 6.99 4.56 -14.00
N ILE A 92 6.69 5.01 -12.79
CA ILE A 92 6.27 6.38 -12.48
C ILE A 92 7.34 7.05 -11.64
N LYS A 93 7.91 8.15 -12.13
CA LYS A 93 8.62 9.08 -11.24
C LYS A 93 7.61 9.94 -10.50
N PHE A 94 7.67 9.85 -9.18
CA PHE A 94 6.87 10.64 -8.26
C PHE A 94 7.67 11.87 -7.81
N TYR A 95 7.15 13.05 -8.12
CA TYR A 95 7.63 14.34 -7.65
C TYR A 95 6.66 14.94 -6.63
N LEU A 96 7.20 15.54 -5.57
CA LEU A 96 6.50 16.44 -4.66
C LEU A 96 7.18 17.81 -4.69
N ASN A 97 6.41 18.87 -4.97
CA ASN A 97 6.87 20.25 -5.04
C ASN A 97 8.09 20.42 -5.98
N ASN A 98 8.04 19.77 -7.15
CA ASN A 98 9.10 19.67 -8.16
C ASN A 98 10.39 18.95 -7.72
N LYS A 99 10.43 18.37 -6.51
CA LYS A 99 11.54 17.51 -6.07
C LYS A 99 11.17 16.04 -6.30
N GLU A 100 12.09 15.28 -6.88
CA GLU A 100 11.94 13.82 -7.02
C GLU A 100 11.91 13.16 -5.63
N VAL A 101 10.95 12.25 -5.44
CA VAL A 101 10.76 11.50 -4.18
C VAL A 101 11.10 10.03 -4.37
N ASP A 102 10.66 9.44 -5.48
CA ASP A 102 10.67 7.99 -5.69
C ASP A 102 10.47 7.62 -7.18
N PHE A 103 10.87 6.40 -7.55
CA PHE A 103 10.55 5.77 -8.83
C PHE A 103 9.77 4.49 -8.57
N ILE A 104 8.48 4.52 -8.89
CA ILE A 104 7.53 3.43 -8.68
C ILE A 104 7.59 2.51 -9.89
N ILE A 105 8.15 1.31 -9.69
CA ILE A 105 8.12 0.24 -10.70
C ILE A 105 6.82 -0.54 -10.52
N SER A 106 5.95 -0.48 -11.52
CA SER A 106 4.67 -1.19 -11.58
C SER A 106 4.24 -1.28 -13.05
N ASP A 107 3.55 -2.37 -13.41
CA ASP A 107 2.98 -2.59 -14.73
C ASP A 107 1.62 -1.87 -14.93
N ALA A 108 1.01 -1.34 -13.85
CA ALA A 108 -0.31 -0.71 -13.90
C ALA A 108 -0.31 0.61 -14.68
N TYR A 109 -1.45 0.95 -15.30
CA TYR A 109 -1.53 2.10 -16.21
C TYR A 109 -2.13 3.37 -15.62
N VAL A 110 -2.80 3.30 -14.48
CA VAL A 110 -3.47 4.45 -13.82
C VAL A 110 -2.99 4.59 -12.38
N PHE A 111 -2.54 5.79 -12.03
CA PHE A 111 -2.13 6.14 -10.67
C PHE A 111 -2.89 7.38 -10.20
N THR A 112 -3.64 7.22 -9.11
CA THR A 112 -4.48 8.28 -8.54
C THR A 112 -3.98 8.64 -7.13
N PRO A 113 -3.30 9.79 -6.94
CA PRO A 113 -2.83 10.24 -5.64
C PRO A 113 -3.95 10.91 -4.83
N TYR A 114 -3.95 10.67 -3.53
CA TYR A 114 -4.83 11.28 -2.54
C TYR A 114 -4.02 11.92 -1.43
N LEU A 115 -4.35 13.15 -1.05
CA LEU A 115 -3.65 13.92 -0.03
C LEU A 115 -4.41 13.90 1.30
N PHE A 116 -3.70 13.63 2.39
CA PHE A 116 -4.21 13.72 3.75
C PHE A 116 -3.22 14.55 4.58
N VAL A 117 -3.70 15.55 5.35
CA VAL A 117 -2.84 16.50 6.07
C VAL A 117 -3.17 16.62 7.55
N ASP A 118 -2.15 16.84 8.37
CA ASP A 118 -2.25 17.12 9.81
C ASP A 118 -1.14 18.11 10.21
N LYS A 119 -1.51 19.36 10.55
CA LYS A 119 -0.57 20.45 10.83
C LYS A 119 0.43 20.66 9.67
N ASP A 120 1.70 20.35 9.89
CA ASP A 120 2.84 20.41 8.98
C ASP A 120 3.22 19.04 8.35
N LYS A 121 2.45 18.00 8.67
CA LYS A 121 2.65 16.62 8.21
C LYS A 121 1.65 16.26 7.12
N CYS A 122 2.05 15.42 6.18
CA CYS A 122 1.13 14.86 5.20
C CYS A 122 1.37 13.37 4.91
N ILE A 123 0.31 12.72 4.46
CA ILE A 123 0.34 11.40 3.85
C ILE A 123 -0.14 11.58 2.40
N ILE A 124 0.67 11.08 1.47
CA ILE A 124 0.30 10.93 0.08
C ILE A 124 0.05 9.45 -0.16
N LEU A 125 -1.18 9.12 -0.55
CA LEU A 125 -1.64 7.77 -0.80
C LEU A 125 -1.90 7.62 -2.30
N ILE A 126 -1.03 6.92 -3.02
CA ILE A 126 -1.14 6.71 -4.47
C ILE A 126 -1.83 5.37 -4.71
N LYS A 127 -3.07 5.40 -5.18
CA LYS A 127 -3.80 4.22 -5.62
C LYS A 127 -3.23 3.72 -6.94
N GLU A 128 -3.02 2.41 -7.02
CA GLU A 128 -2.58 1.68 -8.21
C GLU A 128 -3.77 0.93 -8.83
N GLU A 129 -4.08 1.20 -10.11
CA GLU A 129 -5.20 0.57 -10.80
C GLU A 129 -4.96 0.40 -12.32
N ASP A 130 -5.62 -0.61 -12.91
CA ASP A 130 -5.70 -0.84 -14.36
C ASP A 130 -7.09 -1.39 -14.76
N GLU A 131 -7.24 -1.95 -15.96
CA GLU A 131 -8.48 -2.56 -16.46
C GLU A 131 -9.05 -3.69 -15.58
N GLY A 132 -8.21 -4.38 -14.79
CA GLY A 132 -8.59 -5.43 -13.84
C GLY A 132 -9.06 -4.91 -12.47
N GLY A 133 -8.81 -3.64 -12.15
CA GLY A 133 -9.26 -2.99 -10.91
C GLY A 133 -8.11 -2.40 -10.08
N ILE A 134 -8.29 -2.38 -8.75
CA ILE A 134 -7.38 -1.72 -7.80
C ILE A 134 -6.46 -2.77 -7.16
N TYR A 135 -5.14 -2.59 -7.29
CA TYR A 135 -4.11 -3.51 -6.78
C TYR A 135 -3.63 -3.16 -5.37
N GLY A 136 -3.82 -1.90 -4.96
CA GLY A 136 -3.44 -1.43 -3.63
C GLY A 136 -3.11 0.06 -3.62
N TYR A 137 -2.34 0.45 -2.61
CA TYR A 137 -1.93 1.84 -2.41
C TYR A 137 -0.48 1.96 -1.93
N PHE A 138 0.33 2.76 -2.61
CA PHE A 138 1.60 3.25 -2.05
C PHE A 138 1.32 4.36 -1.04
N LEU A 139 1.83 4.22 0.19
CA LEU A 139 1.73 5.20 1.25
C LEU A 139 3.09 5.89 1.46
N TYR A 140 3.09 7.21 1.34
CA TYR A 140 4.24 8.07 1.62
C TYR A 140 3.91 9.00 2.78
N TYR A 141 4.68 8.95 3.86
CA TYR A 141 4.56 9.88 4.99
C TYR A 141 5.67 10.93 4.96
N PHE A 142 5.31 12.20 5.15
CA PHE A 142 6.21 13.34 5.18
C PHE A 142 6.03 14.16 6.46
N ASP A 143 7.15 14.66 6.97
CA ASP A 143 7.23 15.59 8.10
C ASP A 143 7.81 16.92 7.57
N GLY A 144 6.94 17.88 7.30
CA GLY A 144 7.22 19.00 6.39
C GLY A 144 7.63 18.50 4.99
N ASN A 145 8.65 19.13 4.40
CA ASN A 145 9.21 18.71 3.10
C ASN A 145 10.19 17.51 3.20
N LYS A 146 10.24 16.77 4.32
CA LYS A 146 11.12 15.61 4.49
C LYS A 146 10.30 14.32 4.34
N PRO A 147 10.63 13.45 3.38
CA PRO A 147 10.00 12.14 3.24
C PRO A 147 10.56 11.20 4.33
N VAL A 148 9.68 10.54 5.11
CA VAL A 148 10.04 9.82 6.34
C VAL A 148 9.87 8.31 6.24
N THR A 149 8.77 7.82 5.63
CA THR A 149 8.64 6.40 5.25
C THR A 149 7.84 6.19 3.95
N LYS A 150 8.06 5.04 3.31
CA LYS A 150 7.31 4.49 2.18
C LYS A 150 6.84 3.08 2.55
N GLU A 151 5.55 2.82 2.39
CA GLU A 151 4.92 1.52 2.60
C GLU A 151 4.02 1.18 1.40
N TYR A 152 3.65 -0.09 1.24
CA TYR A 152 2.58 -0.52 0.32
C TYR A 152 1.44 -1.15 1.12
N LEU A 153 0.20 -0.91 0.69
CA LEU A 153 -1.01 -1.41 1.34
C LEU A 153 -1.79 -2.29 0.36
N ASP A 154 -1.71 -3.60 0.56
CA ASP A 154 -2.38 -4.64 -0.23
C ASP A 154 -3.89 -4.74 0.05
N ILE A 155 -4.60 -3.63 -0.13
CA ILE A 155 -6.03 -3.49 0.12
C ILE A 155 -6.73 -2.68 -0.97
N ALA A 156 -8.00 -2.99 -1.22
CA ALA A 156 -8.90 -2.22 -2.07
C ALA A 156 -10.31 -2.15 -1.45
N PRO A 157 -11.11 -1.12 -1.78
CA PRO A 157 -12.52 -1.09 -1.43
C PRO A 157 -13.31 -2.15 -2.25
N ILE A 158 -14.29 -2.80 -1.64
CA ILE A 158 -15.10 -3.85 -2.28
C ILE A 158 -16.10 -3.29 -3.32
N ASN A 159 -16.40 -1.99 -3.23
CA ASN A 159 -17.32 -1.26 -4.11
C ASN A 159 -16.74 0.14 -4.38
N ASP A 160 -17.44 0.97 -5.17
CA ASP A 160 -17.12 2.38 -5.44
C ASP A 160 -17.25 3.30 -4.20
N VAL A 161 -16.43 3.06 -3.18
CA VAL A 161 -16.37 3.85 -1.94
C VAL A 161 -15.35 4.97 -2.10
N GLU A 162 -15.76 6.22 -1.86
CA GLU A 162 -14.84 7.37 -1.84
C GLU A 162 -13.69 7.12 -0.84
N ILE A 163 -12.45 7.48 -1.21
CA ILE A 163 -11.26 7.15 -0.40
C ILE A 163 -11.37 7.61 1.07
N ASN A 164 -11.93 8.80 1.30
CA ASN A 164 -12.15 9.39 2.63
C ASN A 164 -13.35 8.80 3.40
N LYS A 165 -14.03 7.80 2.82
CA LYS A 165 -15.04 6.92 3.44
C LYS A 165 -14.56 5.46 3.47
N PHE A 166 -13.38 5.16 2.91
CA PHE A 166 -12.75 3.83 2.95
C PHE A 166 -11.62 3.76 3.99
N ILE A 167 -10.70 4.74 4.00
CA ILE A 167 -9.48 4.71 4.82
C ILE A 167 -9.33 5.96 5.68
N GLN A 168 -8.80 5.78 6.89
CA GLN A 168 -8.48 6.84 7.84
C GLN A 168 -7.08 6.63 8.43
N PHE A 169 -6.36 7.73 8.65
CA PHE A 169 -5.05 7.75 9.29
C PHE A 169 -5.14 8.49 10.62
N LYS A 170 -4.83 7.80 11.72
CA LYS A 170 -4.67 8.40 13.04
C LYS A 170 -3.19 8.60 13.33
N ASN A 171 -2.80 9.85 13.55
CA ASN A 171 -1.45 10.23 13.97
C ASN A 171 -1.23 9.86 15.44
N SER A 172 0.00 9.58 15.81
CA SER A 172 0.48 9.35 17.17
C SER A 172 1.97 9.72 17.20
N ASN A 173 2.51 10.07 18.38
CA ASN A 173 3.84 10.67 18.53
C ASN A 173 4.94 10.00 17.68
N ASN A 174 4.89 8.66 17.61
CA ASN A 174 5.89 7.81 16.98
C ASN A 174 5.34 6.95 15.83
N SER A 175 4.05 7.09 15.46
CA SER A 175 3.42 6.18 14.50
C SER A 175 2.14 6.70 13.83
N ILE A 176 1.79 6.11 12.68
CA ILE A 176 0.46 6.22 12.07
C ILE A 176 -0.26 4.89 12.29
N LYS A 177 -1.45 4.91 12.91
CA LYS A 177 -2.39 3.80 12.78
C LYS A 177 -3.27 4.03 11.55
N ILE A 178 -3.32 3.04 10.66
CA ILE A 178 -4.27 2.98 9.57
C ILE A 178 -5.54 2.29 10.08
N SER A 179 -6.71 2.72 9.63
CA SER A 179 -7.99 2.07 9.94
C SER A 179 -8.95 2.18 8.77
N LEU A 180 -9.73 1.13 8.54
CA LEU A 180 -10.70 1.06 7.46
C LEU A 180 -12.10 1.38 8.01
N LEU A 181 -12.84 2.20 7.27
CA LEU A 181 -14.12 2.78 7.67
C LEU A 181 -15.33 1.97 7.15
N THR A 182 -15.10 1.02 6.25
CA THR A 182 -16.10 0.04 5.77
C THR A 182 -16.09 -1.21 6.65
N GLU A 183 -17.16 -2.02 6.64
CA GLU A 183 -17.19 -3.30 7.38
C GLU A 183 -16.15 -4.32 6.86
N LYS A 184 -15.84 -4.24 5.56
CA LYS A 184 -15.00 -5.17 4.81
C LYS A 184 -14.15 -4.44 3.77
N TYR A 185 -13.06 -5.09 3.36
CA TYR A 185 -12.16 -4.68 2.28
C TYR A 185 -11.79 -5.89 1.43
N TYR A 186 -11.37 -5.66 0.19
CA TYR A 186 -10.71 -6.68 -0.62
C TYR A 186 -9.23 -6.66 -0.28
N ASN A 187 -8.70 -7.76 0.24
CA ASN A 187 -7.27 -7.97 0.43
C ASN A 187 -6.67 -8.38 -0.91
N THR A 188 -5.80 -7.54 -1.48
CA THR A 188 -5.25 -7.76 -2.84
C THR A 188 -4.09 -8.76 -2.84
N ASP A 189 -3.34 -8.89 -1.74
CA ASP A 189 -2.29 -9.90 -1.56
C ASP A 189 -2.85 -11.33 -1.48
N LEU A 190 -4.08 -11.46 -0.96
CA LEU A 190 -4.78 -12.72 -0.72
C LEU A 190 -6.00 -12.96 -1.62
N GLU A 191 -6.24 -12.10 -2.61
CA GLU A 191 -7.33 -12.17 -3.62
C GLU A 191 -8.74 -12.44 -3.05
N LYS A 192 -9.08 -11.84 -1.89
CA LYS A 192 -10.34 -12.15 -1.17
C LYS A 192 -10.89 -11.00 -0.33
N ASN A 193 -12.19 -11.06 -0.05
CA ASN A 193 -12.86 -10.14 0.88
C ASN A 193 -12.58 -10.53 2.35
N GLU A 194 -12.11 -9.58 3.16
CA GLU A 194 -11.86 -9.73 4.60
C GLU A 194 -12.64 -8.68 5.42
N ASN A 195 -12.80 -8.95 6.72
CA ASN A 195 -13.45 -8.01 7.65
C ASN A 195 -12.46 -6.92 8.07
N SER A 196 -12.86 -5.64 8.00
CA SER A 196 -12.02 -4.50 8.39
C SER A 196 -11.57 -4.55 9.85
N ASN A 197 -12.33 -5.19 10.73
CA ASN A 197 -12.00 -5.36 12.14
C ASN A 197 -10.73 -6.22 12.38
N SER A 198 -10.30 -7.02 11.40
CA SER A 198 -9.01 -7.74 11.44
C SER A 198 -7.84 -6.97 10.79
N TYR A 199 -8.11 -5.84 10.11
CA TYR A 199 -7.05 -5.01 9.54
C TYR A 199 -6.36 -4.18 10.62
N ASN A 200 -5.08 -4.45 10.88
CA ASN A 200 -4.28 -3.76 11.88
C ASN A 200 -2.90 -3.40 11.34
N PHE A 201 -2.83 -2.31 10.56
CA PHE A 201 -1.58 -1.78 10.01
C PHE A 201 -1.12 -0.54 10.78
N ILE A 202 0.12 -0.56 11.26
CA ILE A 202 0.73 0.52 12.04
C ILE A 202 2.14 0.79 11.49
N VAL A 203 2.36 2.02 11.05
CA VAL A 203 3.64 2.55 10.57
C VAL A 203 4.39 3.14 11.76
N ASP A 204 5.62 2.70 12.05
CA ASP A 204 6.45 3.22 13.15
C ASP A 204 7.59 4.09 12.60
N PHE A 205 7.61 5.37 12.95
CA PHE A 205 8.59 6.35 12.48
C PHE A 205 10.03 6.07 12.94
N ASN A 206 10.22 5.24 13.98
CA ASN A 206 11.53 4.92 14.54
C ASN A 206 12.22 3.77 13.81
N LYS A 207 11.47 2.97 13.05
CA LYS A 207 12.05 2.05 12.07
C LYS A 207 12.68 2.88 10.96
N LYS A 208 14.01 2.87 10.86
CA LYS A 208 14.77 3.68 9.90
C LYS A 208 14.54 3.22 8.45
N GLY A 209 13.42 3.63 7.87
CA GLY A 209 13.07 3.54 6.45
C GLY A 209 13.23 4.88 5.73
N ALA A 210 14.34 5.58 5.97
CA ALA A 210 14.61 6.86 5.31
C ALA A 210 14.71 6.67 3.79
N PHE A 211 14.24 7.67 3.02
CA PHE A 211 14.32 7.68 1.57
C PHE A 211 15.77 7.86 1.11
N SER A 212 16.53 6.76 1.10
CA SER A 212 17.85 6.67 0.52
C SER A 212 17.73 6.49 -0.99
N ASN A 213 18.24 7.44 -1.77
CA ASN A 213 18.38 7.32 -3.21
C ASN A 213 19.20 6.04 -3.54
N GLY A 214 18.53 5.02 -4.08
CA GLY A 214 19.14 3.77 -4.53
C GLY A 214 19.13 2.62 -3.51
N VAL A 215 18.49 1.51 -3.92
CA VAL A 215 18.78 0.11 -3.54
C VAL A 215 18.71 -0.26 -2.05
N ILE A 216 17.48 -0.46 -1.54
CA ILE A 216 17.15 -1.37 -0.41
C ILE A 216 15.81 -2.04 -0.81
N ALA A 217 15.56 -3.35 -0.90
CA ALA A 217 16.08 -4.61 -0.33
C ALA A 217 15.28 -5.16 0.88
N LYS A 218 14.69 -6.35 0.69
CA LYS A 218 14.09 -7.25 1.72
C LYS A 218 12.85 -6.74 2.48
N ASN A 219 11.66 -6.96 1.91
CA ASN A 219 10.49 -7.26 2.74
C ASN A 219 10.59 -8.69 3.28
N SER A 220 10.18 -8.89 4.54
CA SER A 220 10.27 -10.18 5.24
C SER A 220 9.02 -11.04 5.01
N PHE A 221 9.18 -12.12 4.26
CA PHE A 221 8.08 -13.04 3.96
C PHE A 221 7.75 -13.92 5.16
N ASN A 222 6.45 -14.14 5.41
CA ASN A 222 6.01 -15.19 6.32
C ASN A 222 6.42 -16.56 5.72
N LYS A 223 7.47 -17.16 6.29
CA LYS A 223 7.93 -18.51 5.92
C LYS A 223 6.80 -19.50 6.17
N ILE A 224 6.14 -19.95 5.10
CA ILE A 224 5.33 -21.16 5.13
C ILE A 224 6.27 -22.29 5.60
N GLN A 225 6.01 -22.86 6.77
CA GLN A 225 6.78 -23.99 7.28
C GLN A 225 6.42 -25.25 6.49
N LEU A 226 7.04 -25.40 5.33
CA LEU A 226 7.19 -26.68 4.65
C LEU A 226 7.83 -27.68 5.62
N SER A 227 7.32 -28.91 5.65
CA SER A 227 7.95 -29.98 6.43
C SER A 227 9.36 -30.27 5.91
N GLU A 228 10.31 -30.54 6.80
CA GLU A 228 11.74 -30.68 6.45
C GLU A 228 11.97 -31.78 5.38
N ASN A 229 11.14 -32.83 5.40
CA ASN A 229 11.18 -33.94 4.45
C ASN A 229 10.72 -33.57 3.02
N GLN A 230 10.03 -32.43 2.82
CA GLN A 230 9.50 -32.03 1.51
C GLN A 230 10.42 -31.05 0.76
N SER A 231 11.10 -30.12 1.45
CA SER A 231 12.03 -29.18 0.80
C SER A 231 13.40 -29.81 0.48
N THR A 232 13.87 -30.73 1.32
CA THR A 232 15.18 -31.39 1.21
C THR A 232 15.39 -32.14 -0.11
N GLN A 233 14.35 -32.79 -0.67
CA GLN A 233 14.47 -33.50 -1.96
C GLN A 233 14.74 -32.56 -3.16
N TRP A 234 14.28 -31.30 -3.08
CA TRP A 234 14.40 -30.31 -4.14
C TRP A 234 15.65 -29.44 -3.99
N ARG A 235 16.15 -29.25 -2.76
CA ARG A 235 17.44 -28.56 -2.50
C ARG A 235 18.55 -29.10 -3.43
N GLY A 236 19.31 -28.20 -4.06
CA GLY A 236 20.40 -28.54 -4.99
C GLY A 236 20.48 -27.60 -6.19
N LYS A 237 21.46 -27.85 -7.07
CA LYS A 237 21.69 -27.02 -8.26
C LYS A 237 21.16 -27.73 -9.50
N TYR A 238 20.51 -26.97 -10.37
CA TYR A 238 19.91 -27.43 -11.61
C TYR A 238 20.47 -26.60 -12.76
N SER A 239 20.68 -27.21 -13.92
CA SER A 239 21.05 -26.47 -15.13
C SER A 239 20.52 -27.12 -16.40
N CYS A 240 20.18 -26.30 -17.40
CA CYS A 240 19.85 -26.72 -18.76
C CYS A 240 20.66 -25.87 -19.75
N ASN A 241 21.12 -26.45 -20.86
CA ASN A 241 21.65 -25.72 -22.01
C ASN A 241 20.72 -26.00 -23.19
N PHE A 242 20.31 -24.96 -23.91
CA PHE A 242 19.40 -25.05 -25.05
C PHE A 242 19.81 -24.09 -26.17
N LEU A 243 19.37 -24.38 -27.39
CA LEU A 243 19.61 -23.54 -28.56
C LEU A 243 18.62 -22.35 -28.55
N ARG A 244 19.14 -21.13 -28.42
CA ARG A 244 18.38 -19.87 -28.28
C ARG A 244 18.14 -19.15 -29.62
N MET A 245 19.09 -19.26 -30.54
CA MET A 245 19.02 -18.71 -31.91
C MET A 245 19.09 -19.87 -32.89
N LYS A 246 17.93 -20.33 -33.39
CA LYS A 246 17.81 -21.62 -34.09
C LYS A 246 18.47 -21.60 -35.47
N GLU A 247 18.50 -20.42 -36.06
CA GLU A 247 19.09 -20.04 -37.33
C GLU A 247 20.63 -20.06 -37.28
N GLU A 248 21.22 -19.89 -36.10
CA GLU A 248 22.67 -19.78 -35.88
C GLU A 248 23.26 -21.00 -35.14
N SER A 249 22.64 -22.17 -35.26
CA SER A 249 22.99 -23.39 -34.48
C SER A 249 24.44 -23.90 -34.56
N ALA A 250 25.26 -23.36 -35.45
CA ALA A 250 26.70 -23.65 -35.54
C ALA A 250 27.59 -22.66 -34.74
N ASP A 251 27.05 -21.52 -34.29
CA ASP A 251 27.78 -20.55 -33.47
C ASP A 251 27.62 -20.89 -31.97
N PRO A 252 28.71 -21.00 -31.19
CA PRO A 252 28.62 -21.23 -29.74
C PRO A 252 27.80 -20.17 -28.98
N ARG A 253 27.65 -18.95 -29.52
CA ARG A 253 26.88 -17.85 -28.94
C ARG A 253 25.36 -18.01 -29.13
N ALA A 254 24.93 -18.86 -30.06
CA ALA A 254 23.52 -19.15 -30.30
C ALA A 254 22.86 -19.99 -29.18
N TYR A 255 23.65 -20.46 -28.21
CA TYR A 255 23.20 -21.27 -27.09
C TYR A 255 22.97 -20.44 -25.83
N ALA A 256 22.01 -20.85 -25.01
CA ALA A 256 21.67 -20.23 -23.74
C ALA A 256 21.64 -21.27 -22.61
N MET A 257 21.99 -20.83 -21.41
CA MET A 257 22.13 -21.68 -20.24
C MET A 257 21.28 -21.16 -19.08
N ILE A 258 20.37 -22.01 -18.62
CA ILE A 258 19.55 -21.79 -17.42
C ILE A 258 20.25 -22.43 -16.23
N TYR A 259 20.28 -21.72 -15.11
CA TYR A 259 20.63 -22.26 -13.80
C TYR A 259 19.50 -22.00 -12.81
N ILE A 260 19.23 -22.98 -11.94
CA ILE A 260 18.39 -22.79 -10.76
C ILE A 260 19.10 -23.39 -9.55
N ASN A 261 19.37 -22.58 -8.52
CA ASN A 261 19.86 -23.06 -7.21
C ASN A 261 18.69 -23.03 -6.24
N ILE A 262 18.24 -24.20 -5.77
CA ILE A 262 17.16 -24.34 -4.78
C ILE A 262 17.78 -24.60 -3.41
N GLU A 263 17.45 -23.76 -2.45
CA GLU A 263 17.92 -23.86 -1.07
C GLU A 263 16.78 -24.36 -0.16
N GLU A 264 16.78 -24.00 1.12
CA GLU A 264 15.72 -24.45 2.04
C GLU A 264 14.39 -23.72 1.86
N ASN A 265 14.46 -22.40 1.69
CA ASN A 265 13.32 -21.47 1.81
C ASN A 265 13.24 -20.47 0.65
N ALA A 266 14.14 -20.60 -0.33
CA ALA A 266 14.30 -19.69 -1.45
C ALA A 266 15.01 -20.42 -2.60
N ALA A 267 14.97 -19.82 -3.78
CA ALA A 267 15.82 -20.21 -4.90
C ALA A 267 16.37 -18.98 -5.63
N THR A 268 17.31 -19.20 -6.53
CA THR A 268 17.75 -18.20 -7.53
C THR A 268 17.73 -18.83 -8.91
N PHE A 269 17.18 -18.11 -9.89
CA PHE A 269 17.22 -18.45 -11.31
C PHE A 269 18.20 -17.51 -12.02
N GLN A 270 18.92 -18.04 -13.00
CA GLN A 270 19.72 -17.27 -13.93
C GLN A 270 19.53 -17.80 -15.36
N LEU A 271 19.50 -16.89 -16.34
CA LEU A 271 19.61 -17.18 -17.77
C LEU A 271 20.83 -16.43 -18.31
N GLU A 272 21.79 -17.16 -18.88
CA GLU A 272 22.94 -16.63 -19.60
C GLU A 272 22.78 -16.95 -21.10
N SER A 273 22.75 -15.94 -21.98
CA SER A 273 22.81 -16.09 -23.44
C SER A 273 23.58 -14.92 -24.07
N TYR A 274 23.76 -14.92 -25.39
CA TYR A 274 24.30 -13.76 -26.11
C TYR A 274 23.34 -12.57 -26.19
N LEU A 275 22.03 -12.80 -25.99
CA LEU A 275 20.97 -11.79 -26.06
C LEU A 275 20.42 -11.40 -24.69
N GLU A 276 20.54 -12.27 -23.68
CA GLU A 276 19.93 -12.13 -22.36
C GLU A 276 20.91 -12.49 -21.23
N ASP A 277 21.08 -11.59 -20.26
CA ASP A 277 21.63 -11.90 -18.93
C ASP A 277 20.57 -11.52 -17.89
N LEU A 278 19.90 -12.52 -17.33
CA LEU A 278 18.82 -12.34 -16.35
C LEU A 278 19.15 -13.09 -15.06
N ASN A 279 19.11 -12.40 -13.92
CA ASN A 279 19.22 -13.01 -12.60
C ASN A 279 17.99 -12.67 -11.76
N LYS A 280 17.25 -13.68 -11.31
CA LYS A 280 16.04 -13.52 -10.49
C LYS A 280 16.16 -14.29 -9.19
N GLY A 281 15.91 -13.62 -8.07
CA GLY A 281 15.56 -14.30 -6.83
C GLY A 281 14.16 -14.90 -6.95
N LEU A 282 13.97 -16.11 -6.41
CA LEU A 282 12.67 -16.79 -6.35
C LEU A 282 12.29 -17.17 -4.90
N PHE A 283 10.99 -17.35 -4.65
CA PHE A 283 10.44 -18.03 -3.47
C PHE A 283 9.80 -19.36 -3.85
N ILE A 284 9.71 -20.29 -2.89
CA ILE A 284 8.94 -21.53 -3.04
C ILE A 284 7.49 -21.22 -2.68
N LEU A 285 6.58 -21.33 -3.65
CA LEU A 285 5.13 -21.12 -3.45
C LEU A 285 4.46 -22.40 -2.94
N SER A 286 4.78 -23.54 -3.56
CA SER A 286 4.28 -24.86 -3.16
C SER A 286 5.28 -25.96 -3.51
N CYS A 287 5.17 -27.11 -2.85
CA CYS A 287 6.12 -28.22 -3.00
C CYS A 287 5.45 -29.57 -2.70
N SER A 288 5.75 -30.58 -3.52
CA SER A 288 5.29 -31.96 -3.42
C SER A 288 6.42 -32.94 -3.74
N SER A 289 6.16 -34.25 -3.83
CA SER A 289 7.16 -35.26 -4.23
C SER A 289 7.50 -35.26 -5.74
N THR A 290 6.62 -34.68 -6.57
CA THR A 290 6.66 -34.71 -8.04
C THR A 290 6.70 -33.32 -8.69
N GLU A 291 6.37 -32.27 -7.97
CA GLU A 291 6.37 -30.88 -8.46
C GLU A 291 6.81 -29.89 -7.36
N ILE A 292 7.56 -28.86 -7.75
CA ILE A 292 7.78 -27.65 -6.96
C ILE A 292 7.43 -26.43 -7.81
N ILE A 293 6.65 -25.50 -7.25
CA ILE A 293 6.30 -24.24 -7.89
C ILE A 293 7.09 -23.13 -7.19
N LEU A 294 7.91 -22.44 -7.97
CA LEU A 294 8.61 -21.23 -7.53
C LEU A 294 7.95 -20.00 -8.20
N VAL A 295 8.12 -18.82 -7.58
CA VAL A 295 7.68 -17.53 -8.13
C VAL A 295 8.79 -16.49 -7.98
N GLU A 296 8.84 -15.49 -8.84
CA GLU A 296 9.76 -14.37 -8.65
C GLU A 296 9.47 -13.60 -7.35
N LYS A 297 10.51 -13.16 -6.65
CA LYS A 297 10.35 -12.38 -5.40
C LYS A 297 9.59 -11.06 -5.60
N ASN A 298 9.56 -10.57 -6.85
CA ASN A 298 8.95 -9.30 -7.24
C ASN A 298 7.73 -9.49 -8.18
N ASN A 299 7.38 -10.72 -8.55
CA ASN A 299 6.24 -11.00 -9.45
C ASN A 299 5.69 -12.42 -9.18
N LYS A 300 4.56 -12.50 -8.47
CA LYS A 300 3.88 -13.78 -8.13
C LYS A 300 3.26 -14.49 -9.34
N ASN A 301 3.00 -13.77 -10.43
CA ASN A 301 2.39 -14.30 -11.64
C ASN A 301 3.43 -14.94 -12.57
N SER A 302 4.70 -14.51 -12.47
CA SER A 302 5.86 -15.16 -13.09
C SER A 302 6.25 -16.42 -12.30
N LYS A 303 5.80 -17.59 -12.78
CA LYS A 303 6.01 -18.88 -12.12
C LYS A 303 7.14 -19.65 -12.78
N PHE A 304 7.74 -20.56 -12.01
CA PHE A 304 8.69 -21.57 -12.48
C PHE A 304 8.20 -22.90 -11.94
N ILE A 305 7.58 -23.71 -12.79
CA ILE A 305 7.04 -25.01 -12.42
C ILE A 305 8.10 -26.04 -12.78
N ILE A 306 8.72 -26.67 -11.78
CA ILE A 306 9.66 -27.76 -11.99
C ILE A 306 8.97 -29.07 -11.61
N THR A 307 8.67 -29.87 -12.62
CA THR A 307 8.15 -31.23 -12.46
C THR A 307 9.29 -32.25 -12.45
N LYS A 308 9.09 -33.36 -11.74
CA LYS A 308 10.05 -34.45 -11.56
C LYS A 308 9.36 -35.77 -11.89
N ASN A 309 9.91 -36.49 -12.87
CA ASN A 309 9.55 -37.87 -13.16
C ASN A 309 10.80 -38.75 -13.01
N ASN A 310 10.83 -39.57 -11.96
CA ASN A 310 12.01 -40.34 -11.54
C ASN A 310 13.25 -39.47 -11.32
N LYS A 311 14.21 -39.49 -12.25
CA LYS A 311 15.44 -38.66 -12.24
C LYS A 311 15.38 -37.46 -13.20
N ASN A 312 14.34 -37.37 -14.02
CA ASN A 312 14.21 -36.35 -15.05
C ASN A 312 13.44 -35.15 -14.47
N PHE A 313 14.00 -33.95 -14.62
CA PHE A 313 13.37 -32.71 -14.17
C PHE A 313 13.01 -31.85 -15.37
N LYS A 314 11.81 -31.27 -15.40
CA LYS A 314 11.34 -30.41 -16.48
C LYS A 314 10.83 -29.08 -15.94
N LEU A 315 11.39 -27.99 -16.44
CA LEU A 315 11.01 -26.62 -16.15
C LEU A 315 10.07 -26.06 -17.21
N LYS A 316 9.01 -25.40 -16.77
CA LYS A 316 8.26 -24.38 -17.52
C LYS A 316 8.32 -23.07 -16.75
N SER A 317 8.33 -21.93 -17.44
CA SER A 317 8.24 -20.62 -16.79
C SER A 317 7.69 -19.55 -17.71
N ASP A 318 6.74 -18.78 -17.21
CA ASP A 318 6.13 -17.65 -17.92
C ASP A 318 7.17 -16.56 -18.25
N LEU A 319 8.22 -16.43 -17.43
CA LEU A 319 9.36 -15.55 -17.73
C LEU A 319 10.14 -16.04 -18.95
N LEU A 320 10.48 -17.33 -19.02
CA LEU A 320 11.24 -17.89 -20.14
C LEU A 320 10.43 -17.77 -21.44
N ASP A 321 9.15 -18.13 -21.39
CA ASP A 321 8.26 -18.05 -22.54
C ASP A 321 8.12 -16.59 -23.04
N LYS A 322 8.00 -15.60 -22.14
CA LYS A 322 7.96 -14.16 -22.46
C LYS A 322 9.30 -13.62 -22.96
N THR A 323 10.42 -14.03 -22.37
CA THR A 323 11.77 -13.55 -22.72
C THR A 323 12.24 -14.09 -24.07
N ILE A 324 11.97 -15.36 -24.36
CA ILE A 324 12.49 -16.04 -25.54
C ILE A 324 11.53 -15.87 -26.73
N GLY A 325 10.23 -15.69 -26.46
CA GLY A 325 9.18 -15.48 -27.47
C GLY A 325 8.47 -16.76 -27.91
N GLU A 326 8.71 -17.89 -27.25
CA GLU A 326 8.07 -19.17 -27.53
C GLU A 326 7.74 -19.95 -26.25
N ILE A 327 6.59 -20.63 -26.22
CA ILE A 327 6.20 -21.48 -25.09
C ILE A 327 7.01 -22.78 -25.15
N SER A 328 7.87 -23.00 -24.15
CA SER A 328 8.88 -24.06 -24.21
C SER A 328 8.91 -24.95 -22.95
N THR A 329 9.78 -25.95 -22.92
CA THR A 329 9.97 -26.82 -21.74
C THR A 329 11.40 -27.34 -21.69
N TYR A 330 12.10 -27.03 -20.59
CA TYR A 330 13.54 -27.21 -20.47
C TYR A 330 13.87 -28.41 -19.59
N GLU A 331 14.68 -29.33 -20.09
CA GLU A 331 15.11 -30.50 -19.32
C GLU A 331 16.29 -30.13 -18.42
N LEU A 332 16.06 -30.11 -17.11
CA LEU A 332 17.05 -29.71 -16.11
C LEU A 332 17.87 -30.93 -15.66
N VAL A 333 19.19 -30.80 -15.73
CA VAL A 333 20.13 -31.71 -15.05
C VAL A 333 20.34 -31.21 -13.62
N LYS A 334 19.98 -32.03 -12.62
CA LYS A 334 20.35 -31.78 -11.22
C LYS A 334 21.81 -32.21 -10.97
N LYS A 335 22.57 -31.35 -10.30
CA LYS A 335 23.96 -31.52 -9.87
C LYS A 335 24.02 -31.64 -8.34
#